data_AF-A0A7X5N244-F1
#
_entry.id   AF-A0A7X5N244-F1
#
_cell.length_a   1.000
_cell.length_b   1.000
_cell.length_c   1.000
_cell.angle_alpha   90.00
_cell.angle_beta   90.00
_cell.angle_gamma   90.00
#
_symmetry.space_group_name_H-M   'P 1'
#
loop_
_entity.id
_entity.type
_entity.pdbx_description
1 polymer ?
#
loop_
_entity_poly.entity_id
_entity_poly.type
_entity_poly.pdbx_seq_one_letter_code
_entity_poly.pdbx_strand_id
1 'polypeptide(L)'
;RLRRDLVLPGFPREKVLAIVVALLADTLVRVGNAEYARSNRSYGLTTLRNRHMEFLRGGRARLKFRGKSGQDHDIEVDDKQLVKLIRECQQLPGQSLFQYRDDDGQLQPVDSGEVNDYLREAMGEDFTAKDFRTWGGTLAALQR
;
A
#
# COMPACT_ATOMS: atom_id res chain seq x y z
N ARG A 1 10.49 13.12 -3.64
CA ARG A 1 9.79 12.26 -4.63
C ARG A 1 8.36 11.94 -4.21
N LEU A 2 8.14 11.17 -3.13
CA LEU A 2 6.81 10.75 -2.65
C LEU A 2 5.73 11.87 -2.69
N ARG A 3 5.98 13.01 -2.05
CA ARG A 3 5.04 14.15 -2.03
C ARG A 3 4.66 14.69 -3.41
N ARG A 4 5.62 14.68 -4.35
CA ARG A 4 5.40 15.13 -5.73
C ARG A 4 4.50 14.13 -6.48
N ASP A 5 4.75 12.84 -6.30
CA ASP A 5 4.03 11.81 -7.05
C ASP A 5 2.59 11.63 -6.49
N LEU A 6 2.37 11.86 -5.18
CA LEU A 6 1.03 11.84 -4.57
C LEU A 6 0.05 12.89 -5.13
N VAL A 7 0.57 13.99 -5.70
CA VAL A 7 -0.26 15.08 -6.24
C VAL A 7 -0.43 15.02 -7.76
N LEU A 8 0.04 13.96 -8.42
CA LEU A 8 -0.17 13.78 -9.85
C LEU A 8 -1.68 13.71 -10.20
N PRO A 9 -2.10 14.25 -11.35
CA PRO A 9 -3.46 14.09 -11.83
C PRO A 9 -3.75 12.63 -12.18
N GLY A 10 -5.00 12.20 -12.03
CA GLY A 10 -5.39 10.81 -12.33
C GLY A 10 -4.79 9.78 -11.37
N PHE A 11 -4.59 8.55 -11.86
CA PHE A 11 -3.97 7.42 -11.15
C PHE A 11 -2.90 6.73 -12.01
N PRO A 12 -1.84 7.46 -12.42
CA PRO A 12 -0.69 6.85 -13.08
C PRO A 12 0.08 5.98 -12.08
N ARG A 13 0.94 5.12 -12.61
CA ARG A 13 1.78 4.17 -11.87
C ARG A 13 2.47 4.81 -10.66
N GLU A 14 3.16 5.93 -10.86
CA GLU A 14 3.96 6.60 -9.84
C GLU A 14 3.12 7.06 -8.65
N LYS A 15 1.89 7.54 -8.91
CA LYS A 15 0.99 8.00 -7.85
C LYS A 15 0.50 6.83 -7.01
N VAL A 16 0.12 5.72 -7.65
CA VAL A 16 -0.39 4.55 -6.92
C VAL A 16 0.74 3.90 -6.11
N LEU A 17 1.95 3.82 -6.66
CA LEU A 17 3.14 3.38 -5.91
C LEU A 17 3.42 4.28 -4.71
N ALA A 18 3.33 5.61 -4.88
CA ALA A 18 3.47 6.55 -3.78
C ALA A 18 2.40 6.35 -2.69
N ILE A 19 1.15 6.06 -3.07
CA ILE A 19 0.08 5.75 -2.11
C ILE A 19 0.40 4.47 -1.33
N VAL A 20 0.86 3.42 -2.01
CA VAL A 20 1.25 2.15 -1.36
C VAL A 20 2.42 2.35 -0.39
N VAL A 21 3.42 3.15 -0.77
CA VAL A 21 4.56 3.47 0.10
C VAL A 21 4.15 4.34 1.29
N ALA A 22 3.25 5.30 1.11
CA ALA A 22 2.71 6.08 2.21
C ALA A 22 1.95 5.19 3.21
N LEU A 23 1.16 4.25 2.70
CA LEU A 23 0.44 3.28 3.54
C LEU A 23 1.38 2.28 4.23
N LEU A 24 2.46 1.86 3.56
CA LEU A 24 3.54 1.08 4.18
C LEU A 24 4.14 1.83 5.35
N ALA A 25 4.38 3.13 5.21
CA ALA A 25 4.96 3.95 6.25
C ALA A 25 4.03 4.12 7.47
N ASP A 26 2.74 4.33 7.21
CA ASP A 26 1.71 4.52 8.23
C ASP A 26 1.43 3.24 9.03
N THR A 27 1.38 2.08 8.35
CA THR A 27 0.89 0.82 8.94
C THR A 27 1.98 -0.20 9.23
N LEU A 28 3.16 -0.03 8.64
CA LEU A 28 4.24 -1.02 8.59
C LEU A 28 3.82 -2.39 8.05
N VAL A 29 2.69 -2.52 7.37
CA VAL A 29 2.21 -3.80 6.78
C VAL A 29 3.18 -4.31 5.72
N ARG A 30 3.29 -5.63 5.54
CA ARG A 30 4.16 -6.19 4.50
C ARG A 30 3.60 -5.82 3.13
N VAL A 31 4.47 -5.43 2.21
CA VAL A 31 4.11 -5.21 0.80
C VAL A 31 3.40 -6.44 0.22
N GLY A 32 3.88 -7.65 0.54
CA GLY A 32 3.30 -8.91 0.04
C GLY A 32 3.65 -9.16 -1.42
N ASN A 33 3.47 -10.39 -1.91
CA ASN A 33 3.62 -10.72 -3.32
C ASN A 33 2.46 -11.61 -3.79
N ALA A 34 2.20 -11.63 -5.09
CA ALA A 34 1.05 -12.34 -5.67
C ALA A 34 1.13 -13.86 -5.49
N GLU A 35 2.32 -14.44 -5.61
CA GLU A 35 2.55 -15.88 -5.47
C GLU A 35 2.19 -16.39 -4.08
N TYR A 36 2.68 -15.72 -3.03
CA TYR A 36 2.40 -16.08 -1.64
C TYR A 36 0.92 -15.92 -1.30
N ALA A 37 0.25 -14.93 -1.89
CA ALA A 37 -1.16 -14.67 -1.64
C ALA A 37 -2.09 -15.76 -2.17
N ARG A 38 -1.78 -16.30 -3.35
CA ARG A 38 -2.56 -17.39 -3.96
C ARG A 38 -2.43 -18.67 -3.17
N SER A 39 -1.20 -19.04 -2.79
CA SER A 39 -0.93 -20.32 -2.13
C SER A 39 -1.42 -20.37 -0.67
N ASN A 40 -1.38 -19.25 0.05
CA ASN A 40 -1.62 -19.22 1.50
C ASN A 40 -2.90 -18.47 1.92
N ARG A 41 -3.70 -17.98 0.96
CA ARG A 41 -4.84 -17.08 1.21
C ARG A 41 -4.49 -15.92 2.17
N SER A 42 -3.26 -15.41 2.04
CA SER A 42 -2.64 -14.43 2.93
C SER A 42 -2.29 -13.18 2.14
N TYR A 43 -2.58 -11.99 2.65
CA TYR A 43 -2.46 -10.75 1.89
C TYR A 43 -1.35 -9.85 2.43
N GLY A 44 -0.82 -9.00 1.56
CA GLY A 44 -0.01 -7.81 1.87
C GLY A 44 -0.50 -6.65 1.02
N LEU A 45 0.08 -5.46 1.19
CA LEU A 45 -0.39 -4.22 0.56
C LEU A 45 -0.71 -4.37 -0.93
N THR A 46 0.18 -4.94 -1.73
CA THR A 46 0.01 -5.09 -3.20
C THR A 46 -1.02 -6.14 -3.60
N THR A 47 -1.42 -7.00 -2.66
CA THR A 47 -2.42 -8.05 -2.91
C THR A 47 -3.75 -7.79 -2.21
N LEU A 48 -3.89 -6.63 -1.56
CA LEU A 48 -5.16 -6.22 -0.96
C LEU A 48 -6.25 -6.10 -2.03
N ARG A 49 -7.47 -6.46 -1.62
CA ARG A 49 -8.67 -6.32 -2.43
C ARG A 49 -9.56 -5.25 -1.83
N ASN A 50 -10.50 -4.73 -2.63
CA ASN A 50 -11.45 -3.71 -2.20
C ASN A 50 -12.17 -4.07 -0.88
N ARG A 51 -12.52 -5.35 -0.69
CA ARG A 51 -13.17 -5.86 0.53
C ARG A 51 -12.32 -5.79 1.82
N HIS A 52 -11.01 -5.64 1.70
CA HIS A 52 -10.11 -5.56 2.87
C HIS A 52 -10.00 -4.14 3.43
N MET A 53 -10.60 -3.15 2.75
CA MET A 53 -10.61 -1.76 3.17
C MET A 53 -12.04 -1.31 3.49
N GLU A 54 -12.24 -0.87 4.73
CA GLU A 54 -13.48 -0.30 5.23
C GLU A 54 -13.27 1.21 5.49
N PHE A 55 -14.13 2.07 4.93
CA PHE A 55 -14.07 3.50 5.18
C PHE A 55 -14.96 3.90 6.34
N LEU A 56 -14.40 4.58 7.34
CA LEU A 56 -15.07 4.94 8.57
C LEU A 56 -15.49 6.42 8.58
N ARG A 57 -16.30 6.79 9.58
CA ARG A 57 -16.64 8.19 9.85
C ARG A 57 -15.40 8.98 10.27
N GLY A 58 -15.42 10.29 10.00
CA GLY A 58 -14.34 11.21 10.36
C GLY A 58 -13.15 11.21 9.40
N GLY A 59 -13.26 10.56 8.24
CA GLY A 59 -12.18 10.50 7.24
C GLY A 59 -11.12 9.45 7.56
N ARG A 60 -11.46 8.46 8.39
CA ARG A 60 -10.60 7.33 8.74
C ARG A 60 -10.89 6.11 7.87
N ALA A 61 -10.00 5.15 7.87
CA ALA A 61 -10.23 3.85 7.26
C ALA A 61 -9.70 2.71 8.14
N ARG A 62 -10.12 1.50 7.83
CA ARG A 62 -9.76 0.29 8.56
C ARG A 62 -9.40 -0.83 7.58
N LEU A 63 -8.20 -1.36 7.75
CA LEU A 63 -7.68 -2.49 6.99
C LEU A 63 -7.92 -3.78 7.77
N LYS A 64 -8.68 -4.70 7.18
CA LYS A 64 -8.95 -6.03 7.75
C LYS A 64 -8.63 -7.14 6.76
N PHE A 65 -7.62 -7.95 7.08
CA PHE A 65 -7.21 -9.07 6.23
C PHE A 65 -6.34 -10.07 7.00
N ARG A 66 -6.29 -11.29 6.48
CA ARG A 66 -5.37 -12.33 6.96
C ARG A 66 -4.01 -12.18 6.26
N GLY A 67 -2.94 -11.97 7.00
CA GLY A 67 -1.57 -11.78 6.51
C GLY A 67 -0.68 -13.02 6.59
N LYS A 68 0.63 -12.82 6.48
CA LYS A 68 1.65 -13.89 6.52
C LYS A 68 1.47 -14.80 7.75
N SER A 69 1.63 -16.10 7.55
CA SER A 69 1.42 -17.14 8.58
C SER A 69 0.00 -17.16 9.16
N GLY A 70 -0.96 -16.55 8.47
CA GLY A 70 -2.34 -16.51 8.88
C GLY A 70 -2.68 -15.55 10.01
N GLN A 71 -1.78 -14.62 10.34
CA GLN A 71 -2.03 -13.58 11.32
C GLN A 71 -3.12 -12.62 10.84
N ASP A 72 -4.14 -12.38 11.66
CA ASP A 72 -5.15 -11.37 11.36
C ASP A 72 -4.60 -9.96 11.59
N HIS A 73 -4.80 -9.11 10.59
CA HIS A 73 -4.52 -7.69 10.67
C HIS A 73 -5.82 -6.92 10.78
N ASP A 74 -5.84 -6.01 11.74
CA ASP A 74 -6.93 -5.08 11.96
C ASP A 74 -6.34 -3.72 12.35
N ILE A 75 -6.23 -2.82 11.37
CA ILE A 75 -5.39 -1.60 11.47
C ILE A 75 -6.23 -0.39 11.06
N GLU A 76 -6.26 0.65 11.90
CA GLU A 76 -6.87 1.93 11.55
C GLU A 76 -5.85 2.85 10.86
N VAL A 77 -6.33 3.62 9.88
CA VAL A 77 -5.58 4.64 9.14
C VAL A 77 -6.28 5.98 9.35
N ASP A 78 -5.59 6.92 9.97
CA ASP A 78 -6.16 8.20 10.41
C ASP A 78 -5.77 9.39 9.52
N ASP A 79 -4.75 9.24 8.67
CA ASP A 79 -4.38 10.27 7.69
C ASP A 79 -5.50 10.44 6.66
N LYS A 80 -6.28 11.52 6.82
CA LYS A 80 -7.44 11.85 5.98
C LYS A 80 -7.08 12.02 4.51
N GLN A 81 -5.88 12.53 4.20
CA GLN A 81 -5.44 12.72 2.82
C GLN A 81 -5.11 11.36 2.19
N LEU A 82 -4.39 10.50 2.91
CA LEU A 82 -4.11 9.14 2.46
C LEU A 82 -5.39 8.33 2.29
N VAL A 83 -6.32 8.40 3.24
CA VAL A 83 -7.63 7.72 3.17
C VAL A 83 -8.42 8.17 1.95
N LYS A 84 -8.41 9.47 1.63
CA LYS A 84 -9.06 9.99 0.41
C LYS A 84 -8.46 9.38 -0.85
N LEU A 85 -7.12 9.34 -0.96
CA LEU A 85 -6.44 8.77 -2.11
C LEU A 85 -6.72 7.27 -2.26
N ILE A 86 -6.70 6.51 -1.16
CA ILE A 86 -7.03 5.07 -1.19
C ILE A 86 -8.49 4.84 -1.59
N ARG A 87 -9.41 5.71 -1.14
CA ARG A 87 -10.82 5.63 -1.54
C ARG A 87 -10.98 5.79 -3.04
N GLU A 88 -10.27 6.73 -3.64
CA GLU A 88 -10.29 6.96 -5.08
C GLU A 88 -9.69 5.76 -5.85
N CYS A 89 -8.61 5.12 -5.33
CA CYS A 89 -8.10 3.85 -5.89
C CYS A 89 -9.17 2.74 -5.86
N GLN A 90 -9.92 2.61 -4.75
CA GLN A 90 -10.97 1.59 -4.61
C GLN A 90 -12.11 1.75 -5.64
N GLN A 91 -12.32 2.96 -6.18
CA GLN A 91 -13.34 3.22 -7.21
C GLN A 91 -12.91 2.76 -8.60
N LEU A 92 -11.64 2.43 -8.82
CA LEU A 92 -11.20 1.86 -10.09
C LEU A 92 -11.82 0.45 -10.27
N PRO A 93 -12.30 0.09 -11.48
CA PRO A 93 -12.99 -1.18 -11.68
C PRO A 93 -12.04 -2.36 -11.48
N GLY A 94 -12.55 -3.45 -10.90
CA GLY A 94 -11.76 -4.64 -10.57
C GLY A 94 -11.84 -5.02 -9.09
N GLN A 95 -11.01 -5.99 -8.69
CA GLN A 95 -10.98 -6.47 -7.30
C GLN A 95 -9.79 -5.95 -6.49
N SER A 96 -8.70 -5.60 -7.16
CA SER A 96 -7.47 -5.11 -6.52
C SER A 96 -7.69 -3.72 -5.95
N LEU A 97 -7.23 -3.51 -4.72
CA LEU A 97 -7.33 -2.21 -4.06
C LEU A 97 -6.38 -1.18 -4.68
N PHE A 98 -5.18 -1.64 -5.05
CA PHE A 98 -4.17 -0.79 -5.67
C PHE A 98 -3.93 -1.24 -7.10
N GLN A 99 -4.33 -0.37 -8.02
CA GLN A 99 -4.16 -0.52 -9.44
C GLN A 99 -4.00 0.87 -10.06
N TYR A 100 -3.23 0.96 -11.14
CA TYR A 100 -2.98 2.20 -11.87
C TYR A 100 -3.47 2.06 -13.31
N ARG A 101 -3.67 3.19 -13.99
CA ARG A 101 -3.86 3.22 -15.44
C ARG A 101 -2.49 3.33 -16.10
N ASP A 102 -2.17 2.38 -16.96
CA ASP A 102 -0.98 2.46 -17.82
C ASP A 102 -1.19 3.43 -18.99
N ASP A 103 -0.16 3.57 -19.83
CA ASP A 103 -0.16 4.48 -20.97
C ASP A 103 -1.19 4.10 -22.04
N ASP A 104 -1.59 2.83 -22.09
CA ASP A 104 -2.65 2.31 -22.97
C ASP A 104 -4.05 2.45 -22.33
N GLY A 105 -4.14 3.06 -21.15
CA GLY A 105 -5.37 3.27 -20.38
C GLY A 105 -5.91 2.02 -19.68
N GLN A 106 -5.18 0.90 -19.74
CA GLN A 106 -5.53 -0.35 -19.09
C GLN A 106 -5.22 -0.30 -17.59
N LEU A 107 -5.98 -1.07 -16.81
CA LEU A 107 -5.76 -1.15 -15.37
C LEU A 107 -4.78 -2.27 -15.05
N GLN A 108 -3.70 -1.90 -14.39
CA GLN A 108 -2.67 -2.82 -13.93
C GLN A 108 -2.65 -2.86 -12.40
N PRO A 109 -2.71 -4.05 -11.78
CA PRO A 109 -2.49 -4.16 -10.34
C PRO A 109 -1.03 -3.83 -10.03
N VAL A 110 -0.80 -3.18 -8.89
CA VAL A 110 0.56 -2.95 -8.41
C VAL A 110 1.20 -4.28 -7.98
N ASP A 111 2.45 -4.50 -8.36
CA ASP A 111 3.26 -5.62 -7.88
C ASP A 111 4.35 -5.20 -6.87
N SER A 112 4.91 -6.19 -6.20
CA SER A 112 5.89 -5.97 -5.14
C SER A 112 7.26 -5.51 -5.63
N GLY A 113 7.64 -5.90 -6.84
CA GLY A 113 8.86 -5.43 -7.49
C GLY A 113 8.79 -3.93 -7.71
N GLU A 114 7.68 -3.44 -8.27
CA GLU A 114 7.48 -2.01 -8.52
C GLU A 114 7.56 -1.15 -7.26
N VAL A 115 7.02 -1.64 -6.14
CA VAL A 115 7.12 -0.94 -4.85
C VAL A 115 8.56 -0.88 -4.34
N ASN A 116 9.32 -1.96 -4.49
CA ASN A 116 10.73 -1.96 -4.10
C ASN A 116 11.57 -1.08 -5.02
N ASP A 117 11.33 -1.10 -6.33
CA ASP A 117 12.00 -0.22 -7.28
C ASP A 117 11.71 1.25 -6.96
N TYR A 118 10.45 1.59 -6.68
CA TYR A 118 10.06 2.93 -6.25
C TYR A 118 10.78 3.36 -4.96
N LEU A 119 10.90 2.47 -3.97
CA LEU A 119 11.63 2.73 -2.72
C LEU A 119 13.12 2.97 -2.98
N ARG A 120 13.76 2.14 -3.81
CA ARG A 120 15.17 2.32 -4.17
C ARG A 120 15.42 3.65 -4.85
N GLU A 121 14.58 4.01 -5.81
CA GLU A 121 14.73 5.28 -6.51
C GLU A 121 14.38 6.51 -5.64
N ALA A 122 13.60 6.32 -4.57
CA ALA A 122 13.23 7.40 -3.65
C ALA A 122 14.19 7.56 -2.46
N MET A 123 14.87 6.48 -2.04
CA MET A 123 15.62 6.41 -0.76
C MET A 123 17.06 5.92 -0.91
N GLY A 124 17.48 5.46 -2.11
CA GLY A 124 18.82 4.92 -2.39
C GLY A 124 18.78 3.42 -2.74
N GLU A 125 19.75 2.96 -3.55
CA GLU A 125 19.73 1.66 -4.23
C GLU A 125 19.60 0.44 -3.31
N ASP A 126 20.07 0.52 -2.06
CA ASP A 126 20.03 -0.58 -1.10
C ASP A 126 18.75 -0.62 -0.24
N PHE A 127 17.87 0.38 -0.35
CA PHE A 127 16.73 0.51 0.54
C PHE A 127 15.51 -0.29 0.07
N THR A 128 14.98 -1.16 0.93
CA THR A 128 13.82 -2.02 0.62
C THR A 128 12.65 -1.81 1.58
N ALA A 129 11.50 -2.40 1.24
CA ALA A 129 10.33 -2.41 2.14
C ALA A 129 10.60 -3.14 3.48
N LYS A 130 11.56 -4.06 3.50
CA LYS A 130 11.99 -4.74 4.74
C LYS A 130 12.72 -3.76 5.66
N ASP A 131 13.58 -2.93 5.11
CA ASP A 131 14.36 -1.94 5.86
C ASP A 131 13.44 -0.88 6.43
N PHE A 132 12.44 -0.44 5.65
CA PHE A 132 11.39 0.46 6.12
C PHE A 132 10.70 -0.06 7.39
N ARG A 133 10.29 -1.34 7.38
CA ARG A 133 9.65 -1.97 8.54
C ARG A 133 10.59 -2.16 9.72
N THR A 134 11.89 -2.36 9.46
CA THR A 134 12.90 -2.51 10.51
C THR A 134 13.11 -1.19 11.23
N TRP A 135 13.33 -0.10 10.47
CA TRP A 135 13.49 1.24 11.03
C TRP A 135 12.22 1.73 11.74
N GLY A 136 11.05 1.57 11.09
CA GLY A 136 9.76 1.95 11.68
C GLY A 136 9.44 1.16 12.94
N GLY A 137 9.79 -0.13 12.99
CA GLY A 137 9.64 -0.94 14.20
C GLY A 137 10.51 -0.45 15.36
N THR A 138 11.76 -0.08 15.10
CA THR A 138 12.66 0.50 16.11
C THR A 138 12.15 1.85 16.62
N LEU A 139 11.70 2.74 15.73
CA LEU A 139 11.15 4.04 16.12
C LEU A 139 9.89 3.87 16.99
N ALA A 140 8.97 2.99 16.58
CA ALA A 140 7.74 2.71 17.34
C ALA A 140 8.03 2.10 18.72
N ALA A 141 9.12 1.31 18.85
CA ALA A 141 9.55 0.76 20.14
C ALA A 141 10.11 1.84 21.08
N LEU A 142 10.74 2.89 20.55
CA LEU A 142 11.31 4.00 21.33
C LEU A 142 10.27 5.06 21.73
N GLN A 143 9.11 5.11 21.05
CA GLN A 143 8.01 6.03 21.35
C GLN A 143 7.00 5.46 22.35
N ARG A 144 7.33 4.34 23.00
CA ARG A 144 6.53 3.69 24.03
C ARG A 144 7.05 3.96 25.42
#